data_AF-A0A9P3WUX0-F1
#
_entry.id   AF-A0A9P3WUX0-F1
#
_cell.length_a   1.000
_cell.length_b   1.000
_cell.length_c   1.000
_cell.angle_alpha   90.00
_cell.angle_beta   90.00
_cell.angle_gamma   90.00
#
_symmetry.space_group_name_H-M   'P 1'
#
loop_
_entity.id
_entity.type
_entity.pdbx_description
1 polymer ?
#
loop_
_entity_poly.entity_id
_entity_poly.type
_entity_poly.pdbx_seq_one_letter_code
_entity_poly.pdbx_strand_id
1 'polypeptide(L)'
;MFPILLFDNNLNDFTIIVGAFFSLLIISLISGLLATLILPEKWVFTVTRGGLFISLLITVLGGIWPMIGRFYPKEYKSTDIFKRSMAIEGLFEWLGLLCLILLIEIFARQSEFCEYIVSLGKSLLILHSIPFYPFECFGGKRIWNYSKILSIITIVISIGMLYLF
;
A
#
# COMPACT_ATOMS: atom_id res chain seq x y z
N MET A 1 15.98 -9.93 -1.95
CA MET A 1 16.29 -9.04 -3.10
C MET A 1 15.09 -8.12 -3.26
N PHE A 2 15.24 -6.79 -3.22
CA PHE A 2 14.11 -5.93 -3.63
C PHE A 2 13.78 -6.32 -5.06
N PRO A 3 12.54 -6.75 -5.38
CA PRO A 3 12.18 -7.07 -6.75
C PRO A 3 12.19 -5.76 -7.52
N ILE A 4 13.34 -5.49 -8.11
CA ILE A 4 13.54 -4.43 -9.06
C ILE A 4 12.60 -4.74 -10.22
N LEU A 5 11.69 -3.79 -10.45
CA LEU A 5 10.67 -3.78 -11.48
C LEU A 5 11.28 -3.58 -12.87
N LEU A 6 12.23 -4.42 -13.25
CA LEU A 6 12.77 -4.48 -14.60
C LEU A 6 11.73 -5.18 -15.47
N PHE A 7 11.06 -4.41 -16.31
CA PHE A 7 10.28 -4.95 -17.42
C PHE A 7 11.24 -5.57 -18.42
N ASP A 8 11.19 -6.89 -18.58
CA ASP A 8 11.71 -7.51 -19.78
C ASP A 8 10.77 -7.15 -20.94
N ASN A 9 11.29 -6.97 -22.16
CA ASN A 9 10.60 -6.35 -23.30
C ASN A 9 9.45 -7.20 -23.91
N ASN A 10 8.84 -8.09 -23.14
CA ASN A 10 7.78 -8.98 -23.58
C ASN A 10 6.40 -8.39 -23.22
N LEU A 11 5.55 -8.18 -24.23
CA LEU A 11 4.24 -7.53 -24.07
C LEU A 11 3.24 -8.34 -23.22
N ASN A 12 3.37 -9.67 -23.20
CA ASN A 12 2.56 -10.52 -22.33
C ASN A 12 2.90 -10.32 -20.85
N ASP A 13 4.18 -10.28 -20.51
CA ASP A 13 4.64 -10.00 -19.15
C ASP A 13 4.20 -8.62 -18.68
N PHE A 14 4.24 -7.63 -19.58
CA PHE A 14 3.75 -6.28 -19.27
C PHE A 14 2.27 -6.27 -18.86
N THR A 15 1.40 -6.97 -19.60
CA THR A 15 -0.04 -7.00 -19.31
C THR A 15 -0.33 -7.67 -17.97
N ILE A 16 0.38 -8.76 -17.67
CA ILE A 16 0.26 -9.50 -16.41
C ILE A 16 0.70 -8.63 -15.23
N ILE A 17 1.85 -7.97 -15.34
CA ILE A 17 2.39 -7.07 -14.30
C ILE A 17 1.43 -5.91 -14.03
N VAL A 18 0.93 -5.27 -15.10
CA VAL A 18 -0.03 -4.17 -14.99
C VAL A 18 -1.32 -4.64 -14.32
N GLY A 19 -1.84 -5.80 -14.73
CA GLY A 19 -3.03 -6.40 -14.11
C GLY A 19 -2.83 -6.65 -12.61
N ALA A 20 -1.72 -7.29 -12.24
CA ALA A 20 -1.39 -7.61 -10.85
C ALA A 20 -1.27 -6.33 -10.00
N PHE A 21 -0.63 -5.31 -10.56
CA PHE A 21 -0.51 -3.99 -9.94
C PHE A 21 -1.87 -3.34 -9.71
N PHE A 22 -2.76 -3.31 -10.71
CA PHE A 22 -4.12 -2.79 -10.55
C PHE A 22 -4.93 -3.57 -9.51
N SER A 23 -4.79 -4.90 -9.42
CA SER A 23 -5.45 -5.68 -8.37
C SER A 23 -5.03 -5.24 -6.97
N LEU A 24 -3.73 -4.96 -6.77
CA LEU A 24 -3.20 -4.45 -5.51
C LEU A 24 -3.73 -3.04 -5.18
N LEU A 25 -3.85 -2.17 -6.19
CA LEU A 25 -4.44 -0.85 -6.00
C LEU A 25 -5.93 -0.93 -5.65
N ILE A 26 -6.68 -1.78 -6.34
CA ILE A 26 -8.11 -1.97 -6.13
C ILE A 26 -8.37 -2.50 -4.73
N ILE A 27 -7.64 -3.53 -4.27
CA ILE A 27 -7.86 -4.05 -2.92
C ILE A 27 -7.52 -3.01 -1.85
N SER A 28 -6.43 -2.25 -2.03
CA SER A 28 -6.06 -1.18 -1.10
C SER A 28 -7.16 -0.13 -1.02
N LEU A 29 -7.73 0.28 -2.16
CA LEU A 29 -8.79 1.27 -2.23
C LEU A 29 -10.10 0.75 -1.61
N ILE A 30 -10.48 -0.49 -1.89
CA ILE A 30 -11.68 -1.13 -1.30
C ILE A 30 -11.53 -1.20 0.21
N SER A 31 -10.37 -1.65 0.71
CA SER A 31 -10.15 -1.75 2.15
C SER A 31 -10.14 -0.38 2.84
N GLY A 32 -9.53 0.64 2.22
CA GLY A 32 -9.62 2.02 2.70
C GLY A 32 -11.07 2.53 2.73
N LEU A 33 -11.85 2.28 1.66
CA LEU A 33 -13.26 2.64 1.60
C LEU A 33 -14.06 1.97 2.74
N LEU A 34 -13.85 0.67 2.99
CA LEU A 34 -14.51 -0.05 4.08
C LEU A 34 -14.24 0.60 5.44
N ALA A 35 -13.02 1.10 5.67
CA ALA A 35 -12.72 1.85 6.89
C ALA A 35 -13.52 3.15 6.95
N THR A 36 -13.57 3.91 5.85
CA THR A 36 -14.30 5.20 5.83
C THR A 36 -15.80 5.06 6.10
N LEU A 37 -16.41 3.91 5.77
CA LEU A 37 -17.82 3.65 6.03
C LEU A 37 -18.15 3.46 7.52
N ILE A 38 -17.16 3.05 8.32
CA ILE A 38 -17.32 2.78 9.76
C ILE A 38 -16.88 3.98 10.60
N LEU A 39 -16.09 4.88 10.02
CA LEU A 39 -15.53 6.05 10.70
C LEU A 39 -16.49 7.24 10.70
N PRO A 40 -16.50 8.05 11.78
CA PRO A 40 -17.46 9.15 11.94
C PRO A 40 -17.15 10.38 11.08
N GLU A 41 -15.94 10.51 10.55
CA GLU A 41 -15.53 11.66 9.73
C GLU A 41 -16.11 11.61 8.31
N LYS A 42 -16.23 12.78 7.67
CA LYS A 42 -16.58 12.86 6.24
C LYS A 42 -15.32 12.70 5.40
N TRP A 43 -15.17 11.55 4.76
CA TRP A 43 -14.04 11.21 3.91
C TRP A 43 -14.27 11.58 2.45
N VAL A 44 -13.23 12.06 1.79
CA VAL A 44 -13.21 12.40 0.37
C VAL A 44 -12.01 11.70 -0.26
N PHE A 45 -12.23 11.06 -1.39
CA PHE A 45 -11.14 10.51 -2.18
C PHE A 45 -10.35 11.63 -2.84
N THR A 46 -9.05 11.68 -2.62
CA THR A 46 -8.15 12.63 -3.27
C THR A 46 -7.00 11.89 -3.93
N VAL A 47 -6.76 12.20 -5.20
CA VAL A 47 -5.55 11.76 -5.91
C VAL A 47 -4.35 12.50 -5.33
N THR A 48 -3.24 11.79 -5.14
CA THR A 48 -1.97 12.35 -4.67
C THR A 48 -1.57 13.58 -5.50
N ARG A 49 -1.51 14.74 -4.85
CA ARG A 49 -1.10 16.02 -5.48
C ARG A 49 0.42 16.28 -5.40
N GLY A 50 1.20 15.34 -4.87
CA GLY A 50 2.64 15.45 -4.66
C GLY A 50 3.37 14.12 -4.93
N GLY A 51 4.70 14.16 -5.00
CA GLY A 51 5.53 12.99 -5.30
C GLY A 51 5.89 12.83 -6.78
N LEU A 52 5.50 13.77 -7.65
CA LEU A 52 5.75 13.73 -9.10
C LEU A 52 7.26 13.64 -9.44
N PHE A 53 8.09 14.35 -8.67
CA PHE A 53 9.55 14.29 -8.80
C PHE A 53 10.12 12.92 -8.40
N ILE A 54 9.62 12.34 -7.31
CA ILE A 54 10.05 11.02 -6.82
C ILE A 54 9.58 9.91 -7.77
N SER A 55 8.33 9.98 -8.24
CA SER A 55 7.83 9.06 -9.24
C SER A 55 8.65 9.15 -10.52
N LEU A 56 9.01 10.36 -10.97
CA LEU A 56 9.85 10.55 -12.14
C LEU A 56 11.26 9.99 -11.93
N LEU A 57 11.88 10.24 -10.77
CA LEU A 57 13.21 9.72 -10.44
C LEU A 57 13.23 8.19 -10.38
N ILE A 58 12.23 7.58 -9.77
CA ILE A 58 12.12 6.13 -9.66
C ILE A 58 11.86 5.50 -11.03
N THR A 59 10.99 6.11 -11.85
CA THR A 59 10.76 5.67 -13.24
C THR A 59 12.02 5.79 -14.09
N VAL A 60 12.81 6.86 -13.98
CA VAL A 60 14.08 7.03 -14.71
C VAL A 60 15.11 5.97 -14.31
N LEU A 61 15.10 5.55 -13.04
CA LEU A 61 15.94 4.45 -12.54
C LEU A 61 15.41 3.06 -12.87
N GLY A 62 14.34 2.95 -13.68
CA GLY A 62 13.73 1.68 -14.09
C GLY A 62 12.84 1.04 -13.03
N GLY A 63 12.42 1.78 -11.99
CA GLY A 63 11.46 1.33 -10.98
C GLY A 63 10.05 1.85 -11.26
N ILE A 64 9.04 1.31 -10.58
CA ILE A 64 7.66 1.82 -10.63
C ILE A 64 7.35 2.43 -9.27
N TRP A 65 6.91 3.69 -9.27
CA TRP A 65 6.37 4.32 -8.08
C TRP A 65 4.84 4.22 -8.06
N PRO A 66 4.25 3.47 -7.12
CA PRO A 66 2.82 3.38 -7.02
C PRO A 66 2.23 4.71 -6.55
N MET A 67 1.61 5.46 -7.46
CA MET A 67 0.76 6.59 -7.07
C MET A 67 -0.66 6.09 -6.83
N ILE A 68 -1.07 6.11 -5.56
CA ILE A 68 -2.40 5.68 -5.12
C ILE A 68 -3.16 6.92 -4.62
N GLY A 69 -4.35 7.16 -5.19
CA GLY A 69 -5.29 8.09 -4.57
C GLY A 69 -5.80 7.51 -3.25
N ARG A 70 -6.07 8.37 -2.27
CA ARG A 70 -6.40 7.96 -0.91
C ARG A 70 -7.60 8.70 -0.37
N PHE A 71 -8.24 8.10 0.62
CA PHE A 71 -9.27 8.80 1.36
C PHE A 71 -8.62 9.72 2.39
N TYR A 72 -9.10 10.95 2.44
CA TYR A 72 -8.73 11.93 3.44
C TYR A 72 -9.99 12.58 4.02
N PRO A 73 -9.99 12.90 5.31
CA PRO A 73 -11.11 13.63 5.91
C PRO A 73 -11.14 15.05 5.36
N LYS A 74 -12.34 15.59 5.17
CA LYS A 74 -12.55 16.95 4.67
C LYS A 74 -11.98 18.02 5.62
N GLU A 75 -12.03 17.75 6.92
CA GLU A 75 -11.57 18.66 7.98
C GLU A 75 -10.62 17.92 8.92
N TYR A 76 -9.43 18.49 9.13
CA TYR A 76 -8.45 17.95 10.05
C TYR A 76 -8.67 18.48 11.46
N LYS A 77 -8.58 17.59 12.46
CA LYS A 77 -8.71 17.93 13.88
C LYS A 77 -7.48 17.43 14.64
N SER A 78 -7.04 18.16 15.67
CA SER A 78 -5.89 17.77 16.49
C SER A 78 -6.23 16.81 17.65
N THR A 79 -7.42 16.19 17.62
CA THR A 79 -7.91 15.31 18.70
C THR A 79 -7.37 13.88 18.56
N ASP A 80 -7.22 13.17 19.69
CA ASP A 80 -6.73 11.80 19.66
C ASP A 80 -7.72 10.82 19.01
N ILE A 81 -9.03 11.10 19.10
CA ILE A 81 -10.07 10.36 18.37
C ILE A 81 -9.83 10.48 16.87
N PHE A 82 -9.54 11.68 16.37
CA PHE A 82 -9.28 11.89 14.95
C PHE A 82 -7.99 11.19 14.49
N LYS A 83 -6.92 11.24 15.29
CA LYS A 83 -5.69 10.49 15.01
C LYS A 83 -5.96 8.99 14.93
N ARG A 84 -6.80 8.47 15.82
CA ARG A 84 -7.24 7.07 15.80
C ARG A 84 -8.00 6.73 14.52
N SER A 85 -8.95 7.56 14.08
CA SER A 85 -9.67 7.36 12.82
C SER A 85 -8.72 7.32 11.62
N MET A 86 -7.76 8.25 11.57
CA MET A 86 -6.72 8.26 10.52
C MET A 86 -5.87 7.00 10.52
N ALA A 87 -5.51 6.47 11.69
CA ALA A 87 -4.76 5.24 11.81
C ALA A 87 -5.58 4.00 11.42
N ILE A 88 -6.87 3.96 11.76
CA ILE A 88 -7.77 2.87 11.37
C ILE A 88 -7.86 2.77 9.85
N GLU A 89 -8.06 3.89 9.14
CA GLU A 89 -8.10 3.87 7.68
C GLU A 89 -6.78 3.32 7.08
N GLY A 90 -5.63 3.81 7.57
CA GLY A 90 -4.33 3.33 7.09
C GLY A 90 -4.10 1.85 7.40
N LEU A 91 -4.54 1.38 8.57
CA LEU A 91 -4.45 -0.03 8.95
C LEU A 91 -5.33 -0.91 8.07
N PHE A 92 -6.51 -0.46 7.67
CA PHE A 92 -7.39 -1.23 6.81
C PHE A 92 -6.81 -1.39 5.41
N GLU A 93 -6.24 -0.34 4.81
CA GLU A 93 -5.52 -0.46 3.54
C GLU A 93 -4.35 -1.46 3.64
N TRP A 94 -3.56 -1.36 4.71
CA TRP A 94 -2.45 -2.28 4.98
C TRP A 94 -2.93 -3.72 5.17
N LEU A 95 -4.01 -3.92 5.94
CA LEU A 95 -4.65 -5.23 6.13
C LEU A 95 -5.21 -5.78 4.83
N GLY A 96 -5.80 -4.94 3.98
CA GLY A 96 -6.30 -5.34 2.66
C GLY A 96 -5.20 -5.94 1.80
N LEU A 97 -4.06 -5.24 1.73
CA LEU A 97 -2.86 -5.74 1.05
C LEU A 97 -2.36 -7.04 1.69
N LEU A 98 -2.20 -7.08 3.02
CA LEU A 98 -1.73 -8.27 3.73
C LEU A 98 -2.62 -9.49 3.48
N CYS A 99 -3.94 -9.33 3.59
CA CYS A 99 -4.91 -10.39 3.37
C CYS A 99 -4.87 -10.92 1.93
N LEU A 100 -4.78 -10.04 0.93
CA LEU A 100 -4.68 -10.47 -0.46
C LEU A 100 -3.41 -11.28 -0.71
N ILE A 101 -2.27 -10.79 -0.20
CA ILE A 101 -0.99 -11.48 -0.33
C ILE A 101 -1.06 -12.86 0.32
N LEU A 102 -1.53 -12.95 1.57
CA LEU A 102 -1.65 -14.23 2.28
C LEU A 102 -2.62 -15.20 1.60
N LEU A 103 -3.76 -14.70 1.12
CA LEU A 103 -4.75 -15.53 0.44
C LEU A 103 -4.17 -16.14 -0.84
N ILE A 104 -3.47 -15.34 -1.65
CA ILE A 104 -2.86 -15.82 -2.89
C ILE A 104 -1.71 -16.78 -2.57
N GLU A 105 -0.88 -16.44 -1.59
CA GLU A 105 0.26 -17.25 -1.19
C GLU A 105 -0.17 -18.65 -0.71
N ILE A 106 -1.23 -18.73 0.11
CA ILE A 106 -1.68 -20.01 0.69
C ILE A 106 -2.50 -20.83 -0.29
N PHE A 107 -3.35 -20.19 -1.12
CA PHE A 107 -4.39 -20.91 -1.86
C PHE A 107 -4.27 -20.84 -3.38
N ALA A 108 -3.51 -19.89 -3.95
CA ALA A 108 -3.62 -19.57 -5.37
C ALA A 108 -2.28 -19.31 -6.09
N ARG A 109 -1.13 -19.65 -5.49
CA ARG A 109 0.20 -19.49 -6.11
C ARG A 109 0.45 -20.55 -7.19
N GLN A 110 -0.31 -20.47 -8.27
CA GLN A 110 -0.26 -21.43 -9.39
C GLN A 110 -0.04 -20.75 -10.76
N SER A 111 -0.15 -19.42 -10.83
CA SER A 111 0.01 -18.64 -12.07
C SER A 111 1.05 -17.54 -11.89
N GLU A 112 1.74 -17.16 -12.97
CA GLU A 112 2.68 -16.03 -13.00
C GLU A 112 2.04 -14.73 -12.51
N PHE A 113 0.77 -14.51 -12.84
CA PHE A 113 -0.01 -13.38 -12.33
C PHE A 113 -0.05 -13.33 -10.80
N CYS A 114 -0.31 -14.47 -10.15
CA CYS A 114 -0.33 -14.57 -8.70
C CYS A 114 1.06 -14.31 -8.09
N GLU A 115 2.13 -14.77 -8.74
CA GLU A 115 3.50 -14.48 -8.29
C GLU A 115 3.83 -12.99 -8.35
N TYR A 116 3.40 -12.29 -9.41
CA TYR A 116 3.53 -10.84 -9.50
C TYR A 116 2.72 -10.12 -8.43
N ILE A 117 1.49 -10.56 -8.13
CA ILE A 117 0.70 -9.98 -7.03
C ILE A 117 1.44 -10.12 -5.70
N VAL A 118 1.98 -11.30 -5.40
CA VAL A 118 2.71 -11.53 -4.14
C VAL A 118 3.98 -10.67 -4.09
N SER A 119 4.80 -10.70 -5.15
CA SER A 119 6.08 -9.97 -5.20
C SER A 119 5.88 -8.45 -5.07
N LEU A 120 4.96 -7.89 -5.86
CA LEU A 120 4.62 -6.47 -5.81
C LEU A 120 3.89 -6.11 -4.53
N GLY A 121 3.02 -6.98 -4.06
CA GLY A 121 2.28 -6.81 -2.81
C GLY A 121 3.22 -6.74 -1.61
N LYS A 122 4.18 -7.67 -1.50
CA LYS A 122 5.22 -7.65 -0.44
C LYS A 122 5.98 -6.31 -0.45
N SER A 123 6.33 -5.81 -1.64
CA SER A 123 6.99 -4.51 -1.80
C SER A 123 6.09 -3.33 -1.37
N LEU A 124 4.84 -3.29 -1.85
CA LEU A 124 3.86 -2.27 -1.47
C LEU A 124 3.56 -2.26 0.02
N LEU A 125 3.47 -3.43 0.65
CA LEU A 125 3.19 -3.59 2.08
C LEU A 125 4.30 -2.97 2.94
N ILE A 126 5.56 -3.12 2.51
CA ILE A 126 6.71 -2.47 3.15
C ILE A 126 6.65 -0.96 2.95
N LEU A 127 6.43 -0.50 1.72
CA LEU A 127 6.35 0.92 1.39
C LEU A 127 5.23 1.61 2.21
N HIS A 128 4.08 0.94 2.36
CA HIS A 128 2.97 1.39 3.20
C HIS A 128 3.37 1.56 4.66
N SER A 129 4.17 0.64 5.19
CA SER A 129 4.54 0.62 6.61
C SER A 129 5.58 1.68 7.01
N ILE A 130 6.30 2.29 6.06
CA ILE A 130 7.35 3.27 6.36
C ILE A 130 6.73 4.66 6.64
N PRO A 131 6.90 5.26 7.83
CA PRO A 131 6.25 6.52 8.19
C PRO A 131 7.02 7.78 7.76
N PHE A 132 8.17 7.62 7.09
CA PHE A 132 9.06 8.71 6.70
C PHE A 132 8.92 9.08 5.23
N TYR A 133 9.21 10.33 4.89
CA TYR A 133 9.29 10.78 3.50
C TYR A 133 10.35 9.97 2.74
N PRO A 134 10.12 9.58 1.47
CA PRO A 134 8.95 9.89 0.63
C PRO A 134 7.75 8.93 0.80
N PHE A 135 7.88 7.89 1.61
CA PHE A 135 6.90 6.80 1.73
C PHE A 135 5.70 7.14 2.64
N GLU A 136 5.76 8.25 3.37
CA GLU A 136 4.65 8.73 4.20
C GLU A 136 3.32 8.88 3.44
N CYS A 137 3.37 9.05 2.11
CA CYS A 137 2.20 9.12 1.24
C CYS A 137 1.41 7.80 1.19
N PHE A 138 2.02 6.68 1.56
CA PHE A 138 1.40 5.37 1.66
C PHE A 138 0.78 5.08 3.04
N GLY A 139 0.49 6.10 3.86
CA GLY A 139 -0.37 5.91 5.04
C GLY A 139 0.32 5.45 6.32
N GLY A 140 1.54 4.93 6.27
CA GLY A 140 2.31 4.54 7.46
C GLY A 140 2.46 5.67 8.50
N LYS A 141 2.55 6.93 8.04
CA LYS A 141 2.59 8.10 8.92
C LYS A 141 1.31 8.28 9.74
N ARG A 142 0.15 7.90 9.21
CA ARG A 142 -1.14 7.97 9.92
C ARG A 142 -1.14 7.03 11.13
N ILE A 143 -0.62 5.82 10.93
CA ILE A 143 -0.48 4.80 11.98
C ILE A 143 0.53 5.26 13.03
N TRP A 144 1.69 5.75 12.59
CA TRP A 144 2.75 6.25 13.48
C TRP A 144 2.30 7.41 14.36
N ASN A 145 1.56 8.38 13.80
CA ASN A 145 1.07 9.55 14.54
C ASN A 145 0.07 9.18 15.65
N TYR A 146 -0.63 8.05 15.52
CA TYR A 146 -1.53 7.54 16.54
C TYR A 146 -0.78 6.65 17.56
N SER A 147 -0.03 5.66 17.08
CA SER A 147 0.69 4.72 17.93
C SER A 147 1.97 4.22 17.25
N LYS A 148 3.11 4.56 17.86
CA LYS A 148 4.42 4.04 17.45
C LYS A 148 4.48 2.51 17.55
N ILE A 149 3.82 1.94 18.55
CA ILE A 149 3.79 0.48 18.75
C ILE A 149 3.08 -0.20 17.55
N LEU A 150 1.90 0.29 17.15
CA LEU A 150 1.19 -0.25 16.00
C LEU A 150 1.99 -0.12 14.71
N SER A 151 2.66 1.03 14.51
CA SER A 151 3.50 1.23 13.33
C SER A 151 4.73 0.32 13.32
N ILE A 152 5.34 0.04 14.48
CA ILE A 152 6.43 -0.93 14.58
C ILE A 152 5.90 -2.34 14.25
N ILE A 153 4.72 -2.70 14.74
CA ILE A 153 4.08 -4.00 14.43
C ILE A 153 3.86 -4.15 12.92
N THR A 154 3.31 -3.13 12.25
CA THR A 154 3.08 -3.21 10.79
C THR A 154 4.41 -3.36 10.04
N ILE A 155 5.45 -2.62 10.43
CA ILE A 155 6.79 -2.77 9.84
C ILE A 155 7.34 -4.18 10.05
N VAL A 156 7.28 -4.70 11.28
CA VAL A 156 7.80 -6.05 11.60
C VAL A 156 7.06 -7.12 10.81
N ILE A 157 5.73 -7.03 10.72
CA ILE A 157 4.94 -7.98 9.92
C ILE A 157 5.30 -7.85 8.44
N SER A 158 5.40 -6.64 7.89
CA SER A 158 5.77 -6.42 6.49
C SER A 158 7.16 -6.94 6.14
N ILE A 159 8.13 -6.78 7.05
CA ILE A 159 9.47 -7.36 6.89
C ILE A 159 9.39 -8.88 7.03
N GLY A 160 8.64 -9.40 8.00
CA GLY A 160 8.42 -10.83 8.19
C GLY A 160 7.83 -11.51 6.94
N MET A 161 6.93 -10.82 6.24
CA MET A 161 6.36 -11.28 4.97
C MET A 161 7.39 -11.46 3.85
N LEU A 162 8.58 -10.84 3.92
CA LEU A 162 9.66 -11.11 2.97
C LEU A 162 10.31 -12.47 3.19
N TYR A 163 10.37 -12.92 4.45
CA TYR A 163 11.01 -14.18 4.85
C TYR A 163 10.01 -15.34 4.97
N LEU A 164 8.72 -15.03 5.02
CA LEU A 164 7.66 -15.99 4.82
C LEU A 164 7.62 -16.41 3.35
N PHE A 165 8.15 -17.62 3.12
CA PHE A 165 8.15 -18.40 1.88
C PHE A 165 8.82 -17.71 0.67
#